data_AF-A0A6H5KHQ9-F1
#
_entry.id   AF-A0A6H5KHQ9-F1
#
_cell.length_a   1.000
_cell.length_b   1.000
_cell.length_c   1.000
_cell.angle_alpha   90.00
_cell.angle_beta   90.00
_cell.angle_gamma   90.00
#
_symmetry.space_group_name_H-M   'P 1'
#
loop_
_entity.id
_entity.type
_entity.pdbx_description
1 polymer ?
#
loop_
_entity_poly.entity_id
_entity_poly.type
_entity_poly.pdbx_seq_one_letter_code
_entity_poly.pdbx_strand_id
1 'polypeptide(L)'
;MMLAALTAVDTRIGQLRTRMDAVGGSWAGTLACSECRRKRLTAESFSANQLRKLREGKLAEDKVKCKECVAKAATEERERASENSKASSNDGEGKDEPLSCSVCKQKRLPRSSFTNTQARKPETSRKCRDCSAAAEAAEAEALRAAREAKMTEAQAASAAAAALPKGAAGVAARLKGLTFFVVALVAPGSGGGGGREEEGPGEDEPARAQQSGGEQEGMQAAGEERHNLCEAGCARPVNKGEG
;
A
#
# COMPACT_ATOMS: atom_id res chain seq x y z
N MET A 1 -0.28 -15.02 -42.48
CA MET A 1 -1.58 -15.66 -42.18
C MET A 1 -1.75 -16.14 -40.73
N MET A 2 -0.77 -15.99 -39.81
CA MET A 2 -0.94 -16.39 -38.40
C MET A 2 -1.69 -15.37 -37.50
N LEU A 3 -1.88 -14.12 -37.91
CA LEU A 3 -2.56 -13.11 -37.07
C LEU A 3 -4.08 -13.29 -36.96
N ALA A 4 -4.72 -14.05 -37.86
CA ALA A 4 -6.18 -14.25 -37.83
C ALA A 4 -6.64 -15.32 -36.82
N ALA A 5 -5.73 -16.18 -36.34
CA ALA A 5 -6.08 -17.28 -35.43
C ALA A 5 -6.19 -16.83 -33.96
N LEU A 6 -5.48 -15.79 -33.54
CA LEU A 6 -5.47 -15.31 -32.15
C LEU A 6 -6.76 -14.56 -31.78
N THR A 7 -7.38 -13.82 -32.72
CA THR A 7 -8.62 -13.07 -32.46
C THR A 7 -9.86 -13.97 -32.32
N ALA A 8 -9.81 -15.21 -32.80
CA ALA A 8 -10.91 -16.17 -32.70
C ALA A 8 -10.98 -16.90 -31.34
N VAL A 9 -9.88 -16.92 -30.59
CA VAL A 9 -9.84 -17.54 -29.25
C VAL A 9 -10.43 -16.59 -28.19
N ASP A 10 -10.17 -15.28 -28.31
CA ASP A 10 -10.68 -14.27 -27.38
C ASP A 10 -12.22 -14.13 -27.43
N THR A 11 -12.83 -14.27 -28.61
CA THR A 11 -14.29 -14.19 -28.77
C THR A 11 -15.03 -15.40 -28.19
N ARG A 12 -14.38 -16.58 -28.10
CA ARG A 12 -14.97 -17.78 -27.46
C ARG A 12 -14.99 -17.68 -25.93
N ILE A 13 -14.01 -17.03 -25.31
CA ILE A 13 -13.98 -16.85 -23.86
C ILE A 13 -15.09 -15.88 -23.41
N GLY A 14 -15.37 -14.84 -24.22
CA GLY A 14 -16.48 -13.92 -23.99
C GLY A 14 -17.87 -14.59 -24.04
N GLN A 15 -18.11 -15.52 -24.98
CA GLN A 15 -19.42 -16.19 -25.14
C GLN A 15 -19.71 -17.28 -24.10
N LEU A 16 -18.69 -17.91 -23.50
CA LEU A 16 -18.90 -18.87 -22.41
C LEU A 16 -19.32 -18.16 -21.11
N ARG A 17 -18.90 -16.92 -20.92
CA ARG A 17 -19.23 -16.15 -19.71
C ARG A 17 -20.69 -15.68 -19.68
N THR A 18 -21.29 -15.38 -20.83
CA THR A 18 -22.69 -14.92 -20.91
C THR A 18 -23.72 -16.05 -20.96
N ARG A 19 -23.30 -17.30 -21.21
CA ARG A 19 -24.23 -18.46 -21.24
C ARG A 19 -24.56 -19.05 -19.86
N MET A 20 -23.83 -18.70 -18.79
CA MET A 20 -24.15 -19.17 -17.44
C MET A 20 -25.16 -18.29 -16.69
N ASP A 21 -25.47 -17.10 -17.22
CA ASP A 21 -26.45 -16.18 -16.61
C ASP A 21 -27.87 -16.29 -17.25
N ALA A 22 -28.01 -17.08 -18.31
CA ALA A 22 -29.27 -17.24 -19.06
C ALA A 22 -30.11 -18.46 -18.66
N VAL A 23 -29.72 -19.21 -17.61
CA VAL A 23 -30.64 -20.14 -16.94
C VAL A 23 -31.49 -19.32 -15.95
N GLY A 24 -32.40 -18.52 -16.50
CA GLY A 24 -33.41 -17.73 -15.77
C GLY A 24 -34.50 -18.59 -15.11
N GLY A 25 -34.15 -19.78 -14.61
CA GLY A 25 -35.05 -20.66 -13.88
C GLY A 25 -34.76 -20.56 -12.38
N SER A 26 -35.53 -19.75 -11.66
CA SER A 26 -35.90 -19.88 -10.24
C SER A 26 -34.92 -20.62 -9.30
N TRP A 27 -33.62 -20.34 -9.36
CA TRP A 27 -32.66 -20.78 -8.34
C TRP A 27 -32.74 -19.89 -7.08
N ALA A 28 -33.69 -18.96 -7.04
CA ALA A 28 -34.19 -18.27 -5.85
C ALA A 28 -34.87 -19.26 -4.86
N GLY A 29 -34.32 -20.47 -4.75
CA GLY A 29 -34.51 -21.34 -3.61
C GLY A 29 -34.12 -20.56 -2.38
N THR A 30 -34.92 -20.74 -1.34
CA THR A 30 -34.95 -19.92 -0.15
C THR A 30 -33.66 -20.05 0.65
N LEU A 31 -32.62 -19.30 0.27
CA LEU A 31 -31.36 -19.25 1.00
C LEU A 31 -31.62 -18.74 2.43
N ALA A 32 -30.98 -19.39 3.39
CA ALA A 32 -31.04 -19.03 4.79
C ALA A 32 -29.71 -18.39 5.20
N CYS A 33 -29.77 -17.24 5.87
CA CYS A 33 -28.56 -16.65 6.44
C CYS A 33 -28.14 -17.42 7.70
N SER A 34 -26.88 -17.83 7.78
CA SER A 34 -26.33 -18.56 8.93
C SER A 34 -26.39 -17.77 10.25
N GLU A 35 -26.16 -16.45 10.18
CA GLU A 35 -26.10 -15.55 11.34
C GLU A 35 -27.49 -15.14 11.84
N CYS A 36 -28.30 -14.50 10.99
CA CYS A 36 -29.61 -13.99 11.40
C CYS A 36 -30.76 -15.01 11.24
N ARG A 37 -30.49 -16.21 10.71
CA ARG A 37 -31.47 -17.29 10.47
C ARG A 37 -32.71 -16.92 9.65
N ARG A 38 -32.74 -15.74 9.01
CA ARG A 38 -33.79 -15.36 8.07
C ARG A 38 -33.78 -16.33 6.89
N LYS A 39 -34.92 -16.99 6.67
CA LYS A 39 -35.17 -17.89 5.54
C LYS A 39 -35.70 -17.10 4.35
N ARG A 40 -35.63 -17.67 3.15
CA ARG A 40 -36.23 -17.10 1.93
C ARG A 40 -35.65 -15.76 1.50
N LEU A 41 -34.37 -15.52 1.79
CA LEU A 41 -33.68 -14.33 1.32
C LEU A 41 -33.40 -14.44 -0.18
N THR A 42 -33.58 -13.34 -0.90
CA THR A 42 -33.24 -13.24 -2.32
C THR A 42 -31.73 -13.26 -2.51
N ALA A 43 -31.27 -13.68 -3.69
CA ALA A 43 -29.85 -13.67 -4.06
C ALA A 43 -29.19 -12.29 -3.86
N GLU A 44 -29.95 -11.20 -4.04
CA GLU A 44 -29.49 -9.82 -3.83
C GLU A 44 -29.03 -9.53 -2.39
N SER A 45 -29.56 -10.28 -1.42
CA SER A 45 -29.20 -10.16 0.00
C SER A 45 -27.83 -10.76 0.33
N PHE A 46 -27.18 -11.43 -0.63
CA PHE A 46 -25.89 -12.12 -0.46
C PHE A 46 -24.82 -11.56 -1.39
N SER A 47 -23.54 -11.78 -1.05
CA SER A 47 -22.44 -11.37 -1.93
C SER A 47 -22.39 -12.22 -3.19
N ALA A 48 -22.16 -11.60 -4.35
CA ALA A 48 -22.00 -12.31 -5.63
C ALA A 48 -20.90 -13.40 -5.56
N ASN A 49 -19.85 -13.16 -4.77
CA ASN A 49 -18.76 -14.13 -4.59
C ASN A 49 -19.21 -15.34 -3.75
N GLN A 50 -20.03 -15.14 -2.70
CA GLN A 50 -20.59 -16.25 -1.92
C GLN A 50 -21.53 -17.10 -2.77
N LEU A 51 -22.39 -16.45 -3.56
CA LEU A 51 -23.27 -17.12 -4.50
C LEU A 51 -22.49 -17.90 -5.58
N ARG A 52 -21.36 -17.36 -6.05
CA ARG A 52 -20.45 -18.09 -6.96
C ARG A 52 -19.84 -19.31 -6.27
N LYS A 53 -19.29 -19.17 -5.05
CA LYS A 53 -18.74 -20.31 -4.29
C LYS A 53 -19.80 -21.38 -3.98
N LEU A 54 -21.03 -20.97 -3.69
CA LEU A 54 -22.17 -21.88 -3.49
C LEU A 54 -22.48 -22.68 -4.76
N ARG A 55 -22.53 -22.00 -5.93
CA ARG A 55 -22.72 -22.66 -7.23
C ARG A 55 -21.60 -23.63 -7.58
N GLU A 56 -20.37 -23.33 -7.18
CA GLU A 56 -19.20 -24.19 -7.38
C GLU A 56 -19.15 -25.37 -6.37
N GLY A 57 -20.10 -25.47 -5.43
CA GLY A 57 -20.08 -26.48 -4.36
C GLY A 57 -18.95 -26.28 -3.34
N LYS A 58 -18.27 -25.12 -3.37
CA LYS A 58 -17.16 -24.77 -2.47
C LYS A 58 -17.64 -24.19 -1.15
N LEU A 59 -18.87 -23.70 -1.12
CA LEU A 59 -19.52 -23.19 0.08
C LEU A 59 -20.80 -24.00 0.30
N ALA A 60 -21.07 -24.39 1.54
CA ALA A 60 -22.30 -25.08 1.90
C ALA A 60 -23.43 -24.06 2.15
N GLU A 61 -24.69 -24.47 1.87
CA GLU A 61 -25.87 -23.60 1.96
C GLU A 61 -26.10 -23.01 3.36
N ASP A 62 -25.67 -23.73 4.39
CA ASP A 62 -25.74 -23.36 5.81
C ASP A 62 -24.67 -22.37 6.26
N LYS A 63 -23.64 -22.11 5.43
CA LYS A 63 -22.53 -21.18 5.74
C LYS A 63 -22.67 -19.81 5.09
N VAL A 64 -23.76 -19.53 4.38
CA VAL A 64 -23.92 -18.27 3.65
C VAL A 64 -24.40 -17.17 4.60
N LYS A 65 -23.67 -16.03 4.62
CA LYS A 65 -24.00 -14.84 5.43
C LYS A 65 -24.61 -13.75 4.57
N CYS A 66 -25.72 -13.15 5.00
CA CYS A 66 -26.31 -12.01 4.28
C CYS A 66 -25.45 -10.74 4.43
N LYS A 67 -25.60 -9.80 3.49
CA LYS A 67 -24.84 -8.55 3.43
C LYS A 67 -24.96 -7.73 4.72
N GLU A 68 -26.14 -7.68 5.34
CA GLU A 68 -26.34 -6.96 6.60
C GLU A 68 -25.52 -7.56 7.75
N CYS A 69 -25.48 -8.90 7.87
CA CYS A 69 -24.69 -9.56 8.91
C CYS A 69 -23.19 -9.38 8.67
N VAL A 70 -22.74 -9.41 7.42
CA VAL A 70 -21.34 -9.13 7.07
C VAL A 70 -20.99 -7.67 7.40
N ALA A 71 -21.87 -6.72 7.11
CA ALA A 71 -21.67 -5.32 7.46
C ALA A 71 -21.59 -5.10 8.97
N LYS A 72 -22.49 -5.72 9.74
CA LYS A 72 -22.47 -5.68 11.22
C LYS A 72 -21.20 -6.28 11.81
N ALA A 73 -20.77 -7.44 11.32
CA ALA A 73 -19.52 -8.05 11.77
C ALA A 73 -18.31 -7.14 11.48
N ALA A 74 -18.28 -6.51 10.30
CA ALA A 74 -17.22 -5.59 9.94
C ALA A 74 -17.21 -4.31 10.79
N THR A 75 -18.37 -3.81 11.22
CA THR A 75 -18.45 -2.66 12.14
C THR A 75 -18.00 -3.05 13.55
N GLU A 76 -18.46 -4.19 14.06
CA GLU A 76 -18.06 -4.70 15.39
C GLU A 76 -16.54 -4.97 15.46
N GLU A 77 -15.95 -5.50 14.39
CA GLU A 77 -14.50 -5.71 14.32
C GLU A 77 -13.73 -4.39 14.35
N ARG A 78 -14.22 -3.36 13.65
CA ARG A 78 -13.62 -2.02 13.67
C ARG A 78 -13.72 -1.36 15.04
N GLU A 79 -14.86 -1.50 15.71
CA GLU A 79 -15.07 -0.99 17.07
C GLU A 79 -14.14 -1.70 18.06
N ARG A 80 -14.09 -3.05 18.02
CA ARG A 80 -13.20 -3.84 18.87
C ARG A 80 -11.72 -3.52 18.63
N ALA A 81 -11.30 -3.31 17.38
CA ALA A 81 -9.94 -2.89 17.06
C ALA A 81 -9.63 -1.49 17.64
N SER A 82 -10.60 -0.58 17.59
CA SER A 82 -10.45 0.75 18.19
C SER A 82 -10.35 0.71 19.71
N GLU A 83 -11.11 -0.16 20.38
CA GLU A 83 -11.05 -0.36 21.83
C GLU A 83 -9.74 -1.01 22.25
N ASN A 84 -9.28 -2.04 21.55
CA ASN A 84 -7.99 -2.68 21.82
C ASN A 84 -6.82 -1.70 21.66
N SER A 85 -6.89 -0.78 20.68
CA SER A 85 -5.87 0.26 20.51
C SER A 85 -5.83 1.26 21.69
N LYS A 86 -6.99 1.56 22.29
CA LYS A 86 -7.10 2.43 23.46
C LYS A 86 -6.64 1.72 24.74
N ALA A 87 -7.04 0.46 24.94
CA ALA A 87 -6.64 -0.33 26.09
C ALA A 87 -5.11 -0.54 26.14
N SER A 88 -4.48 -0.83 25.00
CA SER A 88 -3.03 -0.99 24.92
C SER A 88 -2.23 0.32 25.15
N SER A 89 -2.89 1.48 25.22
CA SER A 89 -2.22 2.77 25.43
C SER A 89 -2.13 3.19 26.90
N ASN A 90 -2.87 2.54 27.82
CA ASN A 90 -2.93 2.93 29.24
C ASN A 90 -2.02 2.12 30.18
N ASP A 91 -1.52 0.95 29.80
CA ASP A 91 -0.59 0.15 30.63
C ASP A 91 0.87 0.65 30.57
N GLY A 92 1.07 1.89 30.15
CA GLY A 92 2.37 2.47 29.82
C GLY A 92 2.90 3.52 30.79
N GLU A 93 2.33 3.66 31.99
CA GLU A 93 2.87 4.53 33.06
C GLU A 93 4.13 3.89 33.70
N GLY A 94 5.06 3.49 32.84
CA GLY A 94 6.39 3.07 33.21
C GLY A 94 7.18 4.31 33.60
N LYS A 95 7.52 4.36 34.90
CA LYS A 95 8.46 5.30 35.54
C LYS A 95 9.47 5.86 34.54
N ASP A 96 9.62 7.19 34.50
CA ASP A 96 10.57 7.94 33.68
C ASP A 96 12.04 7.57 34.01
N GLU A 97 12.44 6.34 33.73
CA GLU A 97 13.81 5.90 33.88
C GLU A 97 14.63 6.51 32.73
N PRO A 98 15.70 7.25 33.03
CA PRO A 98 16.53 7.88 32.01
C PRO A 98 17.12 6.82 31.09
N LEU A 99 16.87 6.95 29.79
CA LEU A 99 17.39 6.05 28.75
C LEU A 99 18.60 6.68 28.07
N SER A 100 19.50 5.84 27.54
CA SER A 100 20.65 6.28 26.74
C SER A 100 20.46 6.01 25.25
N CYS A 101 21.05 6.86 24.41
CA CYS A 101 21.06 6.70 22.95
C CYS A 101 22.43 6.24 22.46
N SER A 102 22.49 5.19 21.64
CA SER A 102 23.73 4.60 21.15
C SER A 102 24.47 5.47 20.11
N VAL A 103 23.74 6.30 19.34
CA VAL A 103 24.30 7.15 18.29
C VAL A 103 24.94 8.43 18.87
N CYS A 104 24.15 9.27 19.53
CA CYS A 104 24.65 10.52 20.14
C CYS A 104 25.31 10.34 21.51
N LYS A 105 25.27 9.12 22.10
CA LYS A 105 25.86 8.76 23.40
C LYS A 105 25.33 9.56 24.61
N GLN A 106 24.21 10.27 24.46
CA GLN A 106 23.56 10.95 25.58
C GLN A 106 22.93 9.91 26.51
N LYS A 107 23.29 9.94 27.80
CA LYS A 107 22.96 8.88 28.78
C LYS A 107 21.69 9.12 29.61
N ARG A 108 21.06 10.29 29.50
CA ARG A 108 19.92 10.70 30.34
C ARG A 108 18.86 11.45 29.54
N LEU A 109 18.26 10.75 28.59
CA LEU A 109 17.14 11.25 27.82
C LEU A 109 15.83 10.71 28.40
N PRO A 110 14.77 11.52 28.47
CA PRO A 110 13.46 11.05 28.92
C PRO A 110 12.87 10.04 27.94
N ARG A 111 11.93 9.23 28.41
CA ARG A 111 11.23 8.21 27.62
C ARG A 111 10.55 8.79 26.37
N SER A 112 10.13 10.06 26.42
CA SER A 112 9.51 10.83 25.33
C SER A 112 10.46 11.16 24.18
N SER A 113 11.78 11.19 24.42
CA SER A 113 12.80 11.37 23.38
C SER A 113 13.04 10.12 22.54
N PHE A 114 12.36 9.00 22.84
CA PHE A 114 12.46 7.74 22.10
C PHE A 114 11.07 7.33 21.59
N THR A 115 11.02 6.74 20.40
CA THR A 115 9.78 6.09 19.94
C THR A 115 9.47 4.88 20.82
N ASN A 116 8.19 4.48 20.90
CA ASN A 116 7.79 3.38 21.78
C ASN A 116 8.55 2.08 21.45
N THR A 117 8.75 1.82 20.16
CA THR A 117 9.53 0.68 19.66
C THR A 117 11.01 0.78 20.03
N GLN A 118 11.63 1.96 19.95
CA GLN A 118 13.06 2.14 20.27
C GLN A 118 13.34 2.00 21.77
N ALA A 119 12.46 2.49 22.64
CA ALA A 119 12.70 2.36 24.07
C ALA A 119 12.54 0.93 24.62
N ARG A 120 11.78 0.06 23.94
CA ARG A 120 11.69 -1.36 24.30
C ARG A 120 12.95 -2.16 23.92
N LYS A 121 13.79 -1.64 23.02
CA LYS A 121 15.05 -2.29 22.61
C LYS A 121 16.09 -2.29 23.74
N PRO A 122 17.13 -3.14 23.69
CA PRO A 122 18.25 -3.04 24.64
C PRO A 122 19.06 -1.76 24.39
N GLU A 123 19.66 -1.23 25.46
CA GLU A 123 20.39 0.05 25.50
C GLU A 123 21.41 0.22 24.35
N THR A 124 22.12 -0.85 23.98
CA THR A 124 23.13 -0.87 22.91
C THR A 124 22.59 -0.50 21.53
N SER A 125 21.29 -0.66 21.29
CA SER A 125 20.65 -0.47 19.98
C SER A 125 19.62 0.66 19.95
N ARG A 126 19.41 1.36 21.08
CA ARG A 126 18.41 2.43 21.18
C ARG A 126 18.89 3.68 20.46
N LYS A 127 18.05 4.23 19.58
CA LYS A 127 18.26 5.53 18.95
C LYS A 127 17.23 6.53 19.47
N CYS A 128 17.66 7.73 19.85
CA CYS A 128 16.72 8.81 20.14
C CYS A 128 15.99 9.24 18.86
N ARG A 129 14.88 9.98 19.02
CA ARG A 129 14.02 10.41 17.92
C ARG A 129 14.78 11.23 16.88
N ASP A 130 15.67 12.12 17.31
CA ASP A 130 16.48 12.94 16.40
C ASP A 130 17.48 12.10 15.60
N CYS A 131 18.18 11.17 16.25
CA CYS A 131 19.09 10.25 15.55
C CYS A 131 18.35 9.28 14.61
N SER A 132 17.12 8.89 14.95
CA SER A 132 16.28 8.08 14.06
C SER A 132 15.84 8.88 12.84
N ALA A 133 15.34 10.11 13.03
CA ALA A 133 14.93 10.99 11.95
C ALA A 133 16.11 11.37 11.03
N ALA A 134 17.29 11.63 11.60
CA ALA A 134 18.51 11.89 10.83
C ALA A 134 18.92 10.67 9.98
N ALA A 135 18.80 9.45 10.52
CA ALA A 135 19.08 8.24 9.76
C ALA A 135 18.09 8.03 8.61
N GLU A 136 16.78 8.24 8.85
CA GLU A 136 15.75 8.16 7.83
C GLU A 136 15.92 9.22 6.73
N ALA A 137 16.30 10.45 7.11
CA ALA A 137 16.59 11.52 6.17
C ALA A 137 17.81 11.17 5.28
N ALA A 138 18.89 10.65 5.88
CA ALA A 138 20.06 10.23 5.12
C ALA A 138 19.77 9.08 4.15
N GLU A 139 18.96 8.10 4.55
CA GLU A 139 18.51 7.02 3.66
C GLU A 139 17.61 7.54 2.53
N ALA A 140 16.71 8.48 2.83
CA ALA A 140 15.85 9.11 1.82
C ALA A 140 16.66 9.92 0.79
N GLU A 141 17.67 10.66 1.23
CA GLU A 141 18.60 11.39 0.34
C GLU A 141 19.43 10.43 -0.51
N ALA A 142 19.96 9.34 0.06
CA ALA A 142 20.68 8.33 -0.69
C ALA A 142 19.80 7.67 -1.78
N LEU A 143 18.52 7.40 -1.47
CA LEU A 143 17.57 6.88 -2.45
C LEU A 143 17.22 7.91 -3.54
N ARG A 144 17.13 9.21 -3.20
CA ARG A 144 16.93 10.28 -4.19
C ARG A 144 18.12 10.41 -5.12
N ALA A 145 19.34 10.47 -4.57
CA ALA A 145 20.57 10.52 -5.35
C ALA A 145 20.70 9.30 -6.29
N ALA A 146 20.37 8.09 -5.80
CA ALA A 146 20.37 6.89 -6.63
C ALA A 146 19.33 6.93 -7.77
N ARG A 147 18.16 7.54 -7.55
CA ARG A 147 17.13 7.73 -8.60
C ARG A 147 17.56 8.77 -9.62
N GLU A 148 18.12 9.88 -9.18
CA GLU A 148 18.65 10.93 -10.06
C GLU A 148 19.80 10.40 -10.93
N ALA A 149 20.74 9.64 -10.35
CA ALA A 149 21.79 8.97 -11.11
C ALA A 149 21.21 8.07 -12.21
N LYS A 150 20.22 7.23 -11.91
CA LYS A 150 19.55 6.38 -12.91
C LYS A 150 18.83 7.19 -14.00
N MET A 151 18.20 8.31 -13.64
CA MET A 151 17.54 9.18 -14.61
C MET A 151 18.55 9.85 -15.55
N THR A 152 19.67 10.34 -15.01
CA THR A 152 20.74 10.94 -15.81
C THR A 152 21.40 9.92 -16.74
N GLU A 153 21.62 8.69 -16.27
CA GLU A 153 22.14 7.59 -17.09
C GLU A 153 21.17 7.22 -18.22
N ALA A 154 19.87 7.12 -17.93
CA ALA A 154 18.84 6.86 -18.94
C ALA A 154 18.73 7.98 -19.97
N GLN A 155 18.87 9.25 -19.55
CA GLN A 155 18.91 10.40 -20.45
C GLN A 155 20.14 10.38 -21.34
N ALA A 156 21.33 10.11 -20.78
CA ALA A 156 22.55 9.97 -21.57
C ALA A 156 22.47 8.82 -22.59
N ALA A 157 21.91 7.67 -22.18
CA ALA A 157 21.71 6.52 -23.07
C ALA A 157 20.69 6.81 -24.19
N SER A 158 19.64 7.59 -23.91
CA SER A 158 18.67 7.99 -24.95
C SER A 158 19.23 9.03 -25.91
N ALA A 159 20.02 9.99 -25.42
CA ALA A 159 20.74 10.94 -26.27
C ALA A 159 21.77 10.25 -27.17
N ALA A 160 22.55 9.31 -26.64
CA ALA A 160 23.49 8.51 -27.42
C ALA A 160 22.78 7.67 -28.49
N ALA A 161 21.62 7.10 -28.16
CA ALA A 161 20.82 6.36 -29.14
C ALA A 161 20.24 7.27 -30.25
N ALA A 162 19.89 8.52 -29.91
CA ALA A 162 19.38 9.49 -30.89
C ALA A 162 20.46 10.00 -31.85
N ALA A 163 21.74 9.99 -31.44
CA ALA A 163 22.87 10.39 -32.28
C ALA A 163 23.25 9.34 -33.35
N LEU A 164 22.70 8.12 -33.28
CA LEU A 164 22.97 7.08 -34.27
C LEU A 164 22.30 7.40 -35.64
N PRO A 165 22.98 7.15 -36.77
CA PRO A 165 22.42 7.45 -38.09
C PRO A 165 21.14 6.64 -38.36
N LYS A 166 20.18 7.27 -39.04
CA LYS A 166 18.80 6.79 -39.28
C LYS A 166 18.67 5.41 -39.95
N GLY A 167 19.76 4.79 -40.39
CA GLY A 167 19.81 3.43 -40.94
C GLY A 167 20.08 2.30 -39.92
N ALA A 168 20.55 2.60 -38.71
CA ALA A 168 20.87 1.60 -37.68
C ALA A 168 19.74 1.38 -36.63
N ALA A 169 18.68 2.18 -36.69
CA ALA A 169 17.58 2.18 -35.70
C ALA A 169 16.78 0.86 -35.65
N GLY A 170 16.73 0.10 -36.76
CA GLY A 170 15.98 -1.15 -36.84
C GLY A 170 16.58 -2.32 -36.05
N VAL A 171 17.89 -2.32 -35.80
CA VAL A 171 18.58 -3.41 -35.07
C VAL A 171 18.60 -3.14 -33.56
N ALA A 172 18.73 -1.88 -33.14
CA ALA A 172 18.73 -1.50 -31.73
C ALA A 172 17.34 -1.65 -31.05
N ALA A 173 16.24 -1.47 -31.78
CA ALA A 173 14.89 -1.70 -31.26
C ALA A 173 14.60 -3.18 -30.97
N ARG A 174 15.21 -4.11 -31.73
CA ARG A 174 15.06 -5.56 -31.52
C ARG A 174 15.86 -6.10 -30.33
N LEU A 175 17.01 -5.51 -29.99
CA LEU A 175 17.76 -5.90 -28.78
C LEU A 175 17.14 -5.35 -27.48
N LYS A 176 16.56 -4.14 -27.49
CA LYS A 176 15.92 -3.55 -26.30
C LYS A 176 14.69 -4.33 -25.81
N GLY A 177 13.96 -4.98 -26.72
CA GLY A 177 12.84 -5.87 -26.38
C GLY A 177 13.27 -7.16 -25.67
N LEU A 178 14.48 -7.67 -25.94
CA LEU A 178 15.04 -8.85 -25.27
C LEU A 178 15.61 -8.53 -23.88
N THR A 179 16.18 -7.34 -23.67
CA THR A 179 16.68 -6.93 -22.35
C THR A 179 15.57 -6.59 -21.35
N PHE A 180 14.41 -6.11 -21.82
CA PHE A 180 13.26 -5.88 -20.93
C PHE A 180 12.70 -7.19 -20.36
N PHE A 181 12.80 -8.30 -21.11
CA PHE A 181 12.37 -9.62 -20.65
C PHE A 181 13.34 -10.26 -19.64
N VAL A 182 14.64 -9.94 -19.73
CA VAL A 182 15.66 -10.46 -18.80
C VAL A 182 15.74 -9.63 -17.51
N VAL A 183 15.58 -8.30 -17.59
CA VAL A 183 15.60 -7.43 -16.40
C VAL A 183 14.30 -7.53 -15.59
N ALA A 184 13.16 -7.88 -16.20
CA ALA A 184 11.94 -8.20 -15.46
C ALA A 184 12.03 -9.52 -14.67
N LEU A 185 12.98 -10.40 -15.00
CA LEU A 185 13.23 -11.65 -14.27
C LEU A 185 14.30 -11.50 -13.17
N VAL A 186 15.09 -10.42 -13.22
CA VAL A 186 16.03 -10.02 -12.16
C VAL A 186 15.46 -8.79 -11.45
N ALA A 187 14.27 -8.94 -10.88
CA ALA A 187 13.85 -8.05 -9.82
C ALA A 187 14.88 -8.18 -8.68
N PRO A 188 15.51 -7.09 -8.20
CA PRO A 188 16.29 -7.15 -6.98
C PRO A 188 15.36 -7.67 -5.90
N GLY A 189 15.64 -8.90 -5.45
CA GLY A 189 14.90 -9.55 -4.40
C GLY A 189 14.76 -8.57 -3.26
N SER A 190 13.52 -8.20 -2.99
CA SER A 190 13.08 -7.63 -1.73
C SER A 190 13.29 -8.69 -0.65
N GLY A 191 14.55 -9.03 -0.38
CA GLY A 191 15.03 -9.90 0.69
C GLY A 191 15.00 -9.09 1.98
N GLY A 192 13.79 -8.76 2.41
CA GLY A 192 13.52 -8.06 3.66
C GLY A 192 12.32 -8.73 4.30
N GLY A 193 12.57 -9.80 5.04
CA GLY A 193 11.51 -10.56 5.70
C GLY A 193 11.95 -11.91 6.24
N GLY A 194 13.02 -11.94 7.03
CA GLY A 194 13.24 -13.06 7.96
C GLY A 194 12.20 -13.00 9.07
N GLY A 195 10.95 -13.31 8.73
CA GLY A 195 9.85 -13.50 9.65
C GLY A 195 9.83 -14.96 10.06
N ARG A 196 9.97 -15.18 11.37
CA ARG A 196 9.62 -16.40 12.11
C ARG A 196 8.60 -17.26 11.35
N GLU A 197 8.96 -18.52 11.14
CA GLU A 197 8.02 -19.61 10.98
C GLU A 197 7.14 -19.67 12.23
N GLU A 198 6.00 -18.98 12.17
CA GLU A 198 4.84 -19.28 13.00
C GLU A 198 3.98 -20.24 12.17
N GLU A 199 4.08 -21.54 12.46
CA GLU A 199 3.11 -22.52 12.01
C GLU A 199 1.74 -22.14 12.57
N GLY A 200 0.88 -21.57 11.72
CA GLY A 200 -0.51 -21.31 12.03
C GLY A 200 -1.40 -21.73 10.85
N PRO A 201 -2.34 -22.67 11.02
CA PRO A 201 -3.35 -22.98 10.00
C PRO A 201 -4.51 -21.97 10.12
N GLY A 202 -4.87 -21.27 9.04
CA GLY A 202 -6.01 -20.35 9.09
C GLY A 202 -6.31 -19.52 7.83
N GLU A 203 -6.81 -20.19 6.80
CA GLU A 203 -7.99 -19.83 5.96
C GLU A 203 -8.26 -18.37 5.52
N ASP A 204 -8.35 -18.20 4.18
CA ASP A 204 -9.10 -17.19 3.41
C ASP A 204 -8.90 -15.69 3.74
N GLU A 205 -7.80 -15.10 3.26
CA GLU A 205 -7.67 -13.65 3.07
C GLU A 205 -8.47 -13.20 1.82
N PRO A 206 -9.54 -12.38 1.94
CA PRO A 206 -10.20 -11.81 0.78
C PRO A 206 -9.36 -10.64 0.23
N ALA A 207 -8.94 -10.79 -1.03
CA ALA A 207 -8.29 -9.77 -1.84
C ALA A 207 -8.86 -8.36 -1.58
N ARG A 208 -8.03 -7.54 -0.94
CA ARG A 208 -8.25 -6.10 -0.76
C ARG A 208 -8.22 -5.43 -2.13
N ALA A 209 -9.40 -5.24 -2.71
CA ALA A 209 -9.61 -4.46 -3.91
C ALA A 209 -9.04 -3.04 -3.68
N GLN A 210 -7.97 -2.71 -4.40
CA GLN A 210 -7.52 -1.34 -4.58
C GLN A 210 -8.64 -0.57 -5.32
N GLN A 211 -9.51 0.09 -4.57
CA GLN A 211 -10.27 1.22 -5.09
C GLN A 211 -9.28 2.38 -5.32
N SER A 212 -8.76 2.48 -6.54
CA SER A 212 -8.18 3.71 -7.07
C SER A 212 -9.16 4.30 -8.07
N GLY A 213 -10.33 4.69 -7.56
CA GLY A 213 -11.29 5.56 -8.23
C GLY A 213 -11.28 6.90 -7.51
N GLY A 214 -10.24 7.69 -7.78
CA GLY A 214 -10.14 9.08 -7.35
C GLY A 214 -10.07 9.93 -8.61
N GLU A 215 -11.24 10.21 -9.17
CA GLU A 215 -11.44 11.28 -10.15
C GLU A 215 -10.93 12.58 -9.52
N GLN A 216 -9.73 13.02 -9.93
CA GLN A 216 -9.34 14.42 -9.79
C GLN A 216 -10.07 15.18 -10.89
N GLU A 217 -11.37 15.42 -10.69
CA GLU A 217 -12.07 16.47 -11.40
C GLU A 217 -11.47 17.82 -10.98
N GLY A 218 -11.26 18.67 -11.98
CA GLY A 218 -10.39 19.83 -11.91
C GLY A 218 -10.83 20.86 -10.88
N MET A 219 -9.88 21.24 -10.03
CA MET A 219 -9.92 22.52 -9.34
C MET A 219 -9.06 23.51 -10.12
N GLN A 220 -9.58 23.95 -11.27
CA GLN A 220 -9.19 25.22 -11.87
C GLN A 220 -9.89 26.32 -11.08
N ALA A 221 -9.27 26.76 -9.99
CA ALA A 221 -9.62 28.02 -9.35
C ALA A 221 -8.51 29.02 -9.68
N ALA A 222 -8.84 29.91 -10.63
CA ALA A 222 -8.21 31.19 -10.78
C ALA A 222 -8.14 31.90 -9.42
N GLY A 223 -6.98 32.46 -9.09
CA GLY A 223 -6.72 33.14 -7.82
C GLY A 223 -5.45 33.95 -7.90
N GLU A 224 -5.39 34.80 -8.93
CA GLU A 224 -4.50 35.95 -8.98
C GLU A 224 -4.92 36.90 -7.85
N GLU A 225 -4.20 36.92 -6.74
CA GLU A 225 -4.24 38.06 -5.84
C GLU A 225 -2.86 38.39 -5.27
N ARG A 226 -2.38 39.55 -5.73
CA ARG A 226 -1.19 40.24 -5.29
C ARG A 226 -1.41 40.75 -3.86
N HIS A 227 -0.59 40.32 -2.92
CA HIS A 227 -0.28 41.11 -1.71
C HIS A 227 1.24 41.16 -1.59
N ASN A 228 1.85 42.19 -2.18
CA ASN A 228 2.28 43.41 -1.48
C ASN A 228 3.21 43.14 -0.30
N LEU A 229 4.50 43.43 -0.56
CA LEU A 229 5.30 44.36 0.23
C LEU A 229 5.12 44.29 1.76
N CYS A 230 6.10 43.66 2.42
CA CYS A 230 6.68 44.21 3.63
C CYS A 230 8.18 43.91 3.65
N GLU A 231 8.92 44.65 2.83
CA GLU A 231 10.24 45.13 3.22
C GLU A 231 10.05 46.09 4.40
N ALA A 232 10.36 45.67 5.63
CA ALA A 232 10.67 46.59 6.72
C ALA A 232 11.41 45.83 7.82
N GLY A 233 12.58 46.35 8.14
CA GLY A 233 13.58 45.71 8.99
C GLY A 233 13.13 45.41 10.42
N CYS A 234 13.65 44.30 10.91
CA CYS A 234 13.93 44.12 12.33
C CYS A 234 15.44 43.91 12.48
N ALA A 235 16.18 45.02 12.39
CA ALA A 235 17.53 45.10 12.90
C ALA A 235 17.49 44.83 14.41
N ARG A 236 18.12 43.75 14.87
CA ARG A 236 18.37 43.51 16.30
C ARG A 236 19.66 44.22 16.71
N PRO A 237 19.65 45.04 17.78
CA PRO A 237 20.87 45.67 18.27
C PRO A 237 21.80 44.65 18.92
N VAL A 238 23.08 44.75 18.57
CA VAL A 238 24.21 44.10 19.25
C VAL A 238 24.40 44.77 20.60
N ASN A 239 24.15 44.04 21.69
CA ASN A 239 24.57 44.49 23.02
C ASN A 239 26.05 44.12 23.21
N LYS A 240 26.89 45.16 23.22
CA LYS A 240 28.29 45.11 23.63
C LYS A 240 28.30 45.35 25.14
N GLY A 241 28.45 44.28 25.91
CA GLY A 241 28.68 44.36 27.36
C GLY A 241 30.17 44.26 27.62
N GLU A 242 30.80 45.40 27.92
CA GLU A 242 32.10 45.49 28.58
C GLU A 242 31.87 45.44 30.11
N GLY A 243 32.69 44.64 30.79
CA GLY A 243 32.71 44.46 32.23
C GLY A 243 33.74 43.42 32.61
#